data_AF-A0A7G8IJY1-F1
#
_entry.id   AF-A0A7G8IJY1-F1
#
_cell.length_a   1.000
_cell.length_b   1.000
_cell.length_c   1.000
_cell.angle_alpha   90.00
_cell.angle_beta   90.00
_cell.angle_gamma   90.00
#
_symmetry.space_group_name_H-M   'P 1'
#
loop_
_entity.id
_entity.type
_entity.pdbx_description
1 polymer ?
#
loop_
_entity_poly.entity_id
_entity_poly.type
_entity_poly.pdbx_seq_one_letter_code
_entity_poly.pdbx_strand_id
1 'polypeptide(L)'
;MWSLLAAGGYAMYLGIKAKKVRTGTAEQRKALLPGKFAQRHYLWGSALLAFMVFGTLGGMAVTYLNNGKLFVGPHLLVGLAMTAMIAAAAALSPLMQRGNLIARKAHVGLNMGMLTLFLWQAVSGMEILNRIWENR
;
A
#
# COMPACT_ATOMS: atom_id res chain seq x y z
N MET A 1 1.84 10.06 7.04
CA MET A 1 2.85 9.18 6.40
C MET A 1 3.15 7.94 7.26
N TRP A 2 3.73 8.09 8.45
CA TRP A 2 4.09 6.95 9.32
C TRP A 2 2.91 6.04 9.69
N SER A 3 1.74 6.62 10.01
CA SER A 3 0.54 5.83 10.29
C SER A 3 0.08 5.00 9.08
N LEU A 4 0.27 5.54 7.86
CA LEU A 4 -0.08 4.85 6.62
C LEU A 4 0.90 3.71 6.35
N LEU A 5 2.18 3.90 6.65
CA LEU A 5 3.20 2.84 6.59
C LEU A 5 2.90 1.73 7.60
N ALA A 6 2.56 2.08 8.85
CA ALA A 6 2.16 1.12 9.88
C ALA A 6 0.91 0.33 9.48
N ALA A 7 -0.10 0.99 8.93
CA ALA A 7 -1.29 0.36 8.38
C ALA A 7 -0.95 -0.59 7.20
N GLY A 8 0.00 -0.21 6.34
CA GLY A 8 0.54 -1.07 5.29
C GLY A 8 1.21 -2.34 5.83
N GLY A 9 2.06 -2.20 6.85
CA GLY A 9 2.66 -3.35 7.56
C GLY A 9 1.60 -4.25 8.21
N TYR A 10 0.55 -3.66 8.78
CA TYR A 10 -0.56 -4.42 9.35
C TYR A 10 -1.36 -5.17 8.28
N ALA A 11 -1.65 -4.54 7.13
CA ALA A 11 -2.30 -5.20 6.01
C ALA A 11 -1.45 -6.37 5.48
N MET A 12 -0.12 -6.21 5.40
CA MET A 12 0.81 -7.30 5.06
C MET A 12 0.71 -8.46 6.05
N TYR A 13 0.71 -8.18 7.35
CA TYR A 13 0.50 -9.21 8.40
C TYR A 13 -0.80 -9.99 8.19
N LEU A 14 -1.91 -9.29 7.93
CA LEU A 14 -3.20 -9.93 7.65
C LEU A 14 -3.13 -10.80 6.39
N GLY A 15 -2.45 -10.36 5.34
CA GLY A 15 -2.22 -11.11 4.11
C GLY A 15 -1.42 -12.40 4.33
N ILE A 16 -0.37 -12.36 5.16
CA ILE A 16 0.41 -13.54 5.55
C ILE A 16 -0.46 -14.54 6.31
N LYS A 17 -1.26 -14.08 7.29
CA LYS A 17 -2.18 -14.96 8.03
C LYS A 17 -3.26 -15.55 7.13
N ALA A 18 -3.81 -14.77 6.20
CA ALA A 18 -4.77 -15.25 5.20
C ALA A 18 -4.16 -16.32 4.27
N LYS A 19 -2.90 -16.17 3.85
CA LYS A 19 -2.16 -17.22 3.13
C LYS A 19 -2.04 -18.48 3.98
N LYS A 20 -1.67 -18.35 5.26
CA LYS A 20 -1.50 -19.49 6.19
C LYS A 20 -2.80 -20.26 6.44
N VAL A 21 -3.96 -19.60 6.48
CA VAL A 21 -5.28 -20.28 6.55
C VAL A 21 -5.46 -21.24 5.36
N ARG A 22 -5.01 -20.84 4.16
CA ARG A 22 -5.15 -21.64 2.94
C ARG A 22 -4.11 -22.76 2.84
N THR A 23 -2.87 -22.50 3.25
CA THR A 23 -1.73 -23.41 3.02
C THR A 23 -1.24 -24.17 4.25
N GLY A 24 -1.77 -23.90 5.44
CA GLY A 24 -1.39 -24.56 6.69
C GLY A 24 -2.07 -25.92 6.91
N THR A 25 -1.69 -26.60 7.99
CA THR A 25 -2.31 -27.87 8.43
C THR A 25 -3.77 -27.68 8.86
N ALA A 26 -4.51 -28.77 9.06
CA ALA A 26 -5.90 -28.70 9.51
C ALA A 26 -6.05 -27.98 10.87
N GLU A 27 -5.13 -28.25 11.80
CA GLU A 27 -5.08 -27.65 13.13
C GLU A 27 -4.79 -26.15 13.04
N GLN A 28 -3.79 -25.78 12.23
CA GLN A 28 -3.44 -24.38 12.00
C GLN A 28 -4.59 -23.61 11.35
N ARG A 29 -5.26 -24.22 10.37
CA ARG A 29 -6.43 -23.63 9.73
C ARG A 29 -7.54 -23.42 10.76
N LYS A 30 -7.88 -24.44 11.56
CA LYS A 30 -8.92 -24.36 12.59
C LYS A 30 -8.65 -23.23 13.59
N ALA A 31 -7.40 -23.07 14.03
CA ALA A 31 -7.01 -22.01 14.95
C ALA A 31 -7.10 -20.59 14.34
N LEU A 32 -6.87 -20.45 13.03
CA LEU A 32 -6.81 -19.14 12.36
C LEU A 32 -8.14 -18.70 11.73
N LEU A 33 -9.06 -19.63 11.45
CA LEU A 33 -10.37 -19.34 10.85
C LEU A 33 -11.18 -18.25 11.59
N PRO A 34 -11.27 -18.25 12.94
CA PRO A 34 -12.02 -17.22 13.67
C PRO A 34 -11.47 -15.80 13.46
N GLY A 35 -10.18 -15.67 13.14
CA GLY A 35 -9.50 -14.38 12.98
C GLY A 35 -9.91 -13.59 11.73
N LYS A 36 -10.66 -14.20 10.79
CA LYS A 36 -11.23 -13.53 9.60
C LYS A 36 -10.19 -12.73 8.79
N PHE A 37 -8.95 -13.22 8.74
CA PHE A 37 -7.79 -12.48 8.22
C PHE A 37 -7.96 -11.99 6.77
N ALA A 38 -8.59 -12.79 5.89
CA ALA A 38 -8.82 -12.40 4.51
C ALA A 38 -9.80 -11.22 4.37
N GLN A 39 -10.87 -11.20 5.18
CA GLN A 39 -11.87 -10.12 5.18
C GLN A 39 -11.27 -8.83 5.74
N ARG A 40 -10.51 -8.93 6.84
CA ARG A 40 -9.78 -7.79 7.41
C ARG A 40 -8.72 -7.25 6.46
N HIS A 41 -7.98 -8.14 5.79
CA HIS A 41 -6.98 -7.74 4.79
C HIS A 41 -7.64 -6.98 3.64
N TYR A 42 -8.79 -7.45 3.15
CA TYR A 42 -9.56 -6.75 2.13
C TYR A 42 -9.98 -5.35 2.60
N LEU A 43 -10.60 -5.24 3.77
CA LEU A 43 -11.04 -3.95 4.34
C LEU A 43 -9.88 -2.95 4.48
N TRP A 44 -8.78 -3.37 5.12
CA TRP A 44 -7.61 -2.52 5.31
C TRP A 44 -6.92 -2.19 3.99
N GLY A 45 -6.84 -3.15 3.06
CA GLY A 45 -6.30 -2.92 1.72
C GLY A 45 -7.11 -1.90 0.92
N SER A 46 -8.44 -1.98 0.97
CA SER A 46 -9.34 -1.00 0.35
C SER A 46 -9.20 0.39 0.96
N ALA A 47 -9.10 0.49 2.30
CA ALA A 47 -8.86 1.76 2.97
C ALA A 47 -7.50 2.36 2.56
N LEU A 48 -6.43 1.56 2.57
CA LEU A 48 -5.10 1.98 2.13
C LEU A 48 -5.12 2.48 0.68
N LEU A 49 -5.78 1.77 -0.23
CA LEU A 49 -5.95 2.19 -1.62
C LEU A 49 -6.59 3.59 -1.69
N ALA A 50 -7.72 3.80 -1.00
CA ALA A 50 -8.40 5.08 -1.00
C ALA A 50 -7.50 6.20 -0.45
N PHE A 51 -6.88 5.98 0.71
CA PHE A 51 -5.99 6.98 1.32
C PHE A 51 -4.77 7.30 0.46
N MET A 52 -4.15 6.31 -0.19
CA MET A 52 -3.01 6.55 -1.08
C MET A 52 -3.45 7.32 -2.33
N VAL A 53 -4.54 6.96 -2.97
CA VAL A 53 -5.04 7.66 -4.16
C VAL A 53 -5.39 9.11 -3.83
N PHE A 54 -6.21 9.34 -2.81
CA PHE A 54 -6.60 10.71 -2.43
C PHE A 54 -5.43 11.50 -1.85
N GLY A 55 -4.51 10.85 -1.12
CA GLY A 55 -3.29 11.48 -0.63
C GLY A 55 -2.39 11.97 -1.76
N THR A 56 -2.18 11.15 -2.79
CA THR A 56 -1.40 11.53 -3.98
C THR A 56 -2.06 12.68 -4.73
N LEU A 57 -3.37 12.59 -5.01
CA LEU A 57 -4.12 13.65 -5.70
C LEU A 57 -4.12 14.95 -4.90
N GLY A 58 -4.38 14.88 -3.59
CA GLY A 58 -4.38 16.04 -2.69
C GLY A 58 -3.02 16.69 -2.58
N GLY A 59 -1.95 15.91 -2.44
CA GLY A 59 -0.58 16.43 -2.39
C GLY A 59 -0.18 17.16 -3.68
N MET A 60 -0.54 16.59 -4.84
CA MET A 60 -0.34 17.25 -6.13
C MET A 60 -1.17 18.54 -6.25
N ALA A 61 -2.45 18.48 -5.89
CA ALA A 61 -3.35 19.64 -5.96
C ALA A 61 -2.84 20.80 -5.10
N VAL A 62 -2.50 20.55 -3.84
CA VAL A 62 -1.93 21.56 -2.92
C VAL A 62 -0.63 22.13 -3.48
N THR A 63 0.26 21.27 -4.01
CA THR A 63 1.50 21.73 -4.62
C THR A 63 1.24 22.66 -5.79
N TYR A 64 0.35 22.28 -6.70
CA TYR A 64 0.02 23.08 -7.88
C TYR A 64 -0.63 24.42 -7.50
N LEU A 65 -1.64 24.39 -6.61
CA LEU A 65 -2.35 25.60 -6.18
C LEU A 65 -1.41 26.62 -5.50
N ASN A 66 -0.44 26.14 -4.72
CA ASN A 66 0.48 27.02 -3.99
C ASN A 66 1.67 27.52 -4.85
N ASN A 67 2.02 26.84 -5.94
CA ASN A 67 3.25 27.13 -6.69
C ASN A 67 3.04 27.38 -8.19
N GLY A 68 1.82 27.22 -8.70
CA GLY A 68 1.50 27.30 -10.14
C GLY A 68 2.06 26.16 -10.99
N LYS A 69 2.74 25.19 -10.38
CA LYS A 69 3.36 24.04 -11.06
C LYS A 69 3.54 22.85 -10.11
N LEU A 70 3.75 21.68 -10.69
CA LEU A 70 4.21 20.50 -9.96
C LEU A 70 5.74 20.41 -10.03
N PHE A 71 6.36 19.99 -8.93
CA PHE A 71 7.79 19.68 -8.92
C PHE A 71 8.00 18.21 -9.33
N VAL A 72 8.43 18.00 -10.56
CA VAL A 72 8.69 16.67 -11.12
C VAL A 72 10.05 16.17 -10.64
N GLY A 73 10.05 15.54 -9.47
CA GLY A 73 11.23 14.90 -8.88
C GLY A 73 10.97 13.44 -8.51
N PRO A 74 12.00 12.73 -7.99
CA PRO A 74 11.89 11.32 -7.62
C PRO A 74 10.73 11.02 -6.67
N HIS A 75 10.45 11.91 -5.70
CA HIS A 75 9.35 11.72 -4.75
C HIS A 75 7.98 11.66 -5.44
N LEU A 76 7.70 12.60 -6.35
CA LEU A 76 6.45 12.63 -7.10
C LEU A 76 6.30 11.39 -8.01
N LEU A 77 7.35 11.07 -8.79
CA LEU A 77 7.30 9.96 -9.74
C LEU A 77 7.14 8.61 -9.04
N VAL A 78 7.85 8.40 -7.93
CA VAL A 78 7.72 7.17 -7.13
C VAL A 78 6.34 7.10 -6.45
N GLY A 79 5.82 8.22 -5.93
CA GLY A 79 4.47 8.27 -5.36
C GLY A 79 3.37 7.91 -6.38
N LEU A 80 3.49 8.39 -7.62
CA LEU A 80 2.61 8.02 -8.73
C LEU A 80 2.72 6.53 -9.08
N ALA A 81 3.95 6.01 -9.17
CA ALA A 81 4.18 4.58 -9.43
C ALA A 81 3.58 3.70 -8.33
N MET A 82 3.78 4.05 -7.06
CA MET A 82 3.18 3.35 -5.92
C MET A 82 1.65 3.37 -5.96
N THR A 83 1.05 4.50 -6.36
CA THR A 83 -0.41 4.63 -6.53
C THR A 83 -0.92 3.68 -7.62
N ALA A 84 -0.21 3.60 -8.76
CA ALA A 84 -0.55 2.64 -9.81
C ALA A 84 -0.38 1.18 -9.35
N MET A 85 0.69 0.87 -8.60
CA MET A 85 0.97 -0.47 -8.09
C MET A 85 -0.13 -0.96 -7.14
N ILE A 86 -0.57 -0.16 -6.17
CA ILE A 86 -1.63 -0.56 -5.24
C ILE A 86 -2.99 -0.71 -5.94
N ALA A 87 -3.31 0.17 -6.90
CA ALA A 87 -4.52 0.06 -7.71
C ALA A 87 -4.53 -1.22 -8.56
N ALA A 88 -3.44 -1.50 -9.26
CA ALA A 88 -3.28 -2.72 -10.05
C ALA A 88 -3.36 -3.98 -9.16
N ALA A 89 -2.70 -3.96 -7.99
CA ALA A 89 -2.75 -5.08 -7.07
C ALA A 89 -4.17 -5.33 -6.54
N ALA A 90 -4.93 -4.28 -6.21
CA ALA A 90 -6.31 -4.40 -5.75
C ALA A 90 -7.23 -4.97 -6.84
N ALA A 91 -7.03 -4.56 -8.10
CA ALA A 91 -7.80 -5.05 -9.26
C ALA A 91 -7.64 -6.56 -9.51
N LEU A 92 -6.58 -7.19 -9.01
CA LEU A 92 -6.39 -8.65 -9.10
C LEU A 92 -7.30 -9.46 -8.16
N SER A 93 -8.01 -8.81 -7.23
CA SER A 93 -8.82 -9.48 -6.20
C SER A 93 -9.83 -10.50 -6.75
N PRO A 94 -10.62 -10.19 -7.81
CA PRO A 94 -11.59 -11.16 -8.36
C PRO A 94 -10.92 -12.41 -8.97
N LEU A 95 -9.73 -12.26 -9.56
CA LEU A 95 -8.96 -13.40 -10.09
C LEU A 95 -8.41 -14.26 -8.95
N MET A 96 -7.89 -13.62 -7.90
CA MET A 96 -7.39 -14.32 -6.73
C MET A 96 -8.49 -15.09 -5.99
N GLN A 97 -9.68 -14.50 -5.83
CA GLN A 97 -10.85 -15.14 -5.22
C GLN A 97 -11.26 -16.41 -5.97
N ARG A 98 -11.11 -16.42 -7.30
CA ARG A 98 -11.30 -17.60 -8.17
C ARG A 98 -10.13 -18.60 -8.15
N GLY A 99 -9.15 -18.42 -7.25
CA GLY A 99 -8.05 -19.35 -7.07
C GLY A 99 -6.82 -19.12 -7.96
N ASN A 100 -6.82 -18.10 -8.83
CA ASN A 100 -5.70 -17.86 -9.75
C ASN A 100 -4.38 -17.58 -8.99
N LEU A 101 -3.39 -18.46 -9.15
CA LEU A 101 -2.11 -18.38 -8.44
C LEU A 101 -1.17 -17.30 -9.01
N ILE A 102 -1.23 -17.04 -10.32
CA ILE A 102 -0.42 -15.98 -10.95
C ILE A 102 -0.88 -14.62 -10.43
N ALA A 103 -2.19 -14.37 -10.39
CA ALA A 103 -2.77 -13.16 -9.81
C ALA A 103 -2.35 -12.97 -8.35
N ARG A 104 -2.28 -14.04 -7.55
CA ARG A 104 -1.81 -13.98 -6.16
C ARG A 104 -0.33 -13.60 -6.07
N LYS A 105 0.53 -14.19 -6.91
CA LYS A 105 1.96 -13.87 -6.94
C LYS A 105 2.18 -12.42 -7.37
N ALA A 106 1.49 -11.98 -8.43
CA ALA A 106 1.55 -10.60 -8.92
C ALA A 106 1.06 -9.60 -7.85
N HIS A 107 -0.08 -9.86 -7.21
CA HIS A 107 -0.58 -9.02 -6.11
C HIS A 107 0.44 -8.89 -4.97
N VAL A 108 1.07 -10.01 -4.55
CA VAL A 108 2.09 -9.98 -3.50
C VAL A 108 3.33 -9.20 -3.97
N GLY A 109 3.82 -9.46 -5.18
CA GLY A 109 4.99 -8.76 -5.74
C GLY A 109 4.79 -7.25 -5.82
N LEU A 110 3.63 -6.82 -6.35
CA LEU A 110 3.25 -5.40 -6.42
C LEU A 110 3.20 -4.76 -5.03
N ASN A 111 2.55 -5.41 -4.04
CA ASN A 111 2.45 -4.81 -2.70
C ASN A 111 3.77 -4.82 -1.94
N MET A 112 4.61 -5.85 -2.10
CA MET A 112 5.94 -5.86 -1.49
C MET A 112 6.84 -4.79 -2.10
N GLY A 113 6.84 -4.65 -3.43
CA GLY A 113 7.56 -3.57 -4.09
C GLY A 113 7.06 -2.19 -3.65
N MET A 114 5.74 -2.01 -3.58
CA MET A 114 5.13 -0.75 -3.12
C MET A 114 5.51 -0.43 -1.68
N LEU A 115 5.47 -1.38 -0.74
CA LEU A 115 5.87 -1.14 0.65
C LEU A 115 7.35 -0.80 0.78
N THR A 116 8.23 -1.44 0.00
CA THR A 116 9.66 -1.08 -0.04
C THR A 116 9.87 0.34 -0.55
N LEU A 117 9.21 0.71 -1.65
CA LEU A 117 9.25 2.09 -2.14
C LEU A 117 8.67 3.06 -1.10
N PHE A 118 7.62 2.67 -0.39
CA PHE A 118 7.02 3.51 0.63
C PHE A 118 7.95 3.76 1.82
N LEU A 119 8.70 2.73 2.27
CA LEU A 119 9.73 2.91 3.30
C LEU A 119 10.75 3.97 2.89
N TRP A 120 11.22 3.92 1.64
CA TRP A 120 12.15 4.91 1.13
C TRP A 120 11.53 6.30 0.99
N GLN A 121 10.30 6.37 0.47
CA GLN A 121 9.54 7.62 0.37
C GLN A 121 9.24 8.24 1.73
N ALA A 122 9.11 7.43 2.77
CA ALA A 122 8.93 7.92 4.13
C ALA A 122 10.16 8.70 4.63
N VAL A 123 11.36 8.26 4.27
CA VAL A 123 12.60 8.98 4.60
C VAL A 123 12.75 10.22 3.72
N SER A 124 12.65 10.08 2.39
CA SER A 124 12.84 11.22 1.47
C SER A 124 11.77 12.31 1.63
N GLY A 125 10.55 11.95 2.03
CA GLY A 125 9.50 12.91 2.35
C GLY A 125 9.84 13.77 3.57
N MET A 126 10.47 13.20 4.61
CA MET A 126 10.92 13.99 5.77
C MET A 126 12.03 14.96 5.39
N GLU A 127 12.97 14.55 4.53
CA GLU A 127 14.03 15.44 4.04
C GLU A 127 13.46 16.66 3.31
N ILE A 128 12.40 16.47 2.50
CA ILE A 128 11.70 17.56 1.82
C ILE A 128 11.05 18.51 2.84
N LEU A 129 10.35 17.96 3.85
CA LEU A 129 9.73 18.77 4.91
C LEU A 129 10.77 19.57 5.69
N ASN A 130 11.92 18.97 6.02
CA ASN A 130 13.00 19.66 6.73
C ASN A 130 13.56 20.82 5.89
N ARG A 131 13.79 20.62 4.58
CA ARG A 131 14.23 21.70 3.69
C ARG A 131 13.22 22.85 3.61
N ILE A 132 11.92 22.56 3.66
CA ILE A 132 10.89 23.62 3.68
C ILE A 132 10.95 24.40 5.00
N TRP A 133 11.21 23.73 6.12
CA TRP A 133 11.30 24.36 7.43
C TRP A 133 12.58 25.19 7.59
N GLU A 134 13.73 24.69 7.13
CA GLU A 134 15.03 25.36 7.21
C GLU A 134 15.11 26.61 6.31
N ASN A 135 14.39 26.62 5.18
CA ASN A 135 14.36 27.74 4.25
C ASN A 135 13.21 28.73 4.54
N ARG A 136 12.61 28.67 5.73
CA ARG A 136 11.50 29.52 6.17
C ARG A 136 12.00 30.65 7.03
#